data_AF-A0A949GDM5-F1
#
_entry.id   AF-A0A949GDM5-F1
#
_cell.length_a   1.000
_cell.length_b   1.000
_cell.length_c   1.000
_cell.angle_alpha   90.00
_cell.angle_beta   90.00
_cell.angle_gamma   90.00
#
_symmetry.space_group_name_H-M   'P 1'
#
loop_
_entity.id
_entity.type
_entity.pdbx_description
1 polymer ?
#
loop_
_entity_poly.entity_id
_entity_poly.type
_entity_poly.pdbx_seq_one_letter_code
_entity_poly.pdbx_strand_id
1 'polypeptide(L)'
;MSKVNINVNNKPFTIACDDGQESRVQQLGKYVDERFRELNQAGAAPNESYTLVLTALVIADDMFDAKDQAEKARLQANSSANRGPSPAEIEAKIRAELSAAYDNHIAGLNAEIARLRQAAQSAGNNVTDLAKARAEAEAALKAREAEIAKVVDAMTERVEAAVKKLKRA
;
A
#
# COMPACT_ATOMS: atom_id res chain seq x y z
N MET A 1 20.27 -16.40 -52.22
CA MET A 1 21.15 -15.31 -52.71
C MET A 1 20.49 -14.69 -53.91
N SER A 2 19.70 -13.66 -53.63
CA SER A 2 18.92 -12.92 -54.61
C SER A 2 19.74 -11.75 -55.16
N LYS A 3 19.38 -11.27 -56.35
CA LYS A 3 19.99 -10.10 -56.97
C LYS A 3 18.89 -9.12 -57.34
N VAL A 4 19.11 -7.86 -57.03
CA VAL A 4 18.17 -6.78 -57.29
C VAL A 4 18.87 -5.72 -58.12
N ASN A 5 18.20 -5.28 -59.18
CA ASN A 5 18.64 -4.14 -59.97
C ASN A 5 18.04 -2.86 -59.38
N ILE A 6 18.90 -1.89 -59.13
CA ILE A 6 18.54 -0.52 -58.75
C ILE A 6 19.08 0.45 -59.79
N ASN A 7 18.43 1.59 -59.96
CA ASN A 7 18.89 2.64 -60.86
C ASN A 7 19.24 3.88 -60.04
N VAL A 8 20.44 4.42 -60.25
CA VAL A 8 20.88 5.70 -59.67
C VAL A 8 21.43 6.54 -60.81
N ASN A 9 20.91 7.76 -60.97
CA ASN A 9 21.26 8.67 -62.06
C ASN A 9 21.16 8.03 -63.46
N ASN A 10 20.07 7.30 -63.71
CA ASN A 10 19.84 6.54 -64.95
C ASN A 10 20.90 5.45 -65.25
N LYS A 11 21.74 5.08 -64.28
CA LYS A 11 22.67 3.95 -64.38
C LYS A 11 22.15 2.75 -63.60
N PRO A 12 22.08 1.55 -64.22
CA PRO A 12 21.68 0.34 -63.52
C PRO A 12 22.84 -0.23 -62.69
N PHE A 13 22.54 -0.64 -61.46
CA PHE A 13 23.43 -1.34 -60.55
C PHE A 13 22.77 -2.62 -60.06
N THR A 14 23.53 -3.72 -60.05
CA THR A 14 23.06 -5.02 -59.53
C THR A 14 23.62 -5.26 -58.14
N ILE A 15 22.74 -5.32 -57.15
CA ILE A 15 23.09 -5.52 -55.74
C ILE A 15 22.70 -6.94 -55.32
N ALA A 16 23.64 -7.65 -54.71
CA ALA A 16 23.37 -8.94 -54.08
C ALA A 16 22.71 -8.71 -52.71
N CYS A 17 21.63 -9.44 -52.44
CA CYS A 17 20.94 -9.36 -51.16
C CYS A 17 20.41 -10.74 -50.72
N ASP A 18 20.09 -10.84 -49.43
CA ASP A 18 19.45 -12.03 -48.89
C ASP A 18 18.00 -12.12 -49.35
N ASP A 19 17.49 -13.35 -49.39
CA ASP A 19 16.14 -13.65 -49.83
C ASP A 19 15.14 -12.98 -48.85
N GLY A 20 14.22 -12.16 -49.37
CA GLY A 20 13.26 -11.36 -48.59
C GLY A 20 13.67 -9.91 -48.35
N GLN A 21 14.91 -9.50 -48.66
CA GLN A 21 15.36 -8.10 -48.55
C GLN A 21 15.17 -7.29 -49.83
N GLU A 22 14.67 -7.92 -50.91
CA GLU A 22 14.68 -7.32 -52.25
C GLU A 22 13.92 -5.99 -52.31
N SER A 23 12.73 -5.96 -51.70
CA SER A 23 11.89 -4.76 -51.62
C SER A 23 12.61 -3.62 -50.89
N ARG A 24 13.30 -3.94 -49.79
CA ARG A 24 14.05 -2.94 -49.01
C ARG A 24 15.23 -2.39 -49.81
N VAL A 25 15.96 -3.24 -50.53
CA VAL A 25 17.07 -2.80 -51.39
C VAL A 25 16.57 -1.90 -52.52
N GLN A 26 15.42 -2.22 -53.14
CA GLN A 26 14.80 -1.33 -54.14
C GLN A 26 14.41 0.03 -53.56
N GLN A 27 13.81 0.05 -52.37
CA GLN A 27 13.44 1.29 -51.69
C GLN A 27 14.66 2.15 -51.36
N LEU A 28 15.71 1.55 -50.81
CA LEU A 28 16.97 2.25 -50.53
C LEU A 28 17.62 2.80 -51.80
N GLY A 29 17.62 2.02 -52.89
CA GLY A 29 18.10 2.48 -54.19
C GLY A 29 17.34 3.70 -54.73
N LYS A 30 16.00 3.71 -54.61
CA LYS A 30 15.18 4.87 -55.00
C LYS A 30 15.48 6.10 -54.15
N TYR A 31 15.60 5.93 -52.83
CA TYR A 31 15.94 7.02 -51.92
C TYR A 31 17.31 7.64 -52.25
N VAL A 32 18.31 6.81 -52.54
CA VAL A 32 19.63 7.28 -52.97
C VAL A 32 19.56 8.03 -54.31
N ASP A 33 18.78 7.54 -55.29
CA ASP A 33 18.58 8.24 -56.57
C ASP A 33 17.88 9.59 -56.40
N GLU A 34 16.86 9.68 -55.55
CA GLU A 34 16.17 10.92 -55.23
C GLU A 34 17.13 11.95 -54.62
N ARG A 35 17.89 11.55 -53.60
CA ARG A 35 18.89 12.43 -52.94
C ARG A 35 20.00 12.84 -53.89
N PHE A 36 20.46 11.93 -54.73
CA PHE A 36 21.44 12.24 -55.76
C PHE A 36 20.90 13.28 -56.74
N ARG A 37 19.66 13.12 -57.24
CA ARG A 37 19.04 14.04 -58.19
C ARG A 37 18.85 15.44 -57.60
N GLU A 38 18.44 15.54 -56.33
CA GLU A 38 18.33 16.81 -55.62
C GLU A 38 19.67 17.55 -55.58
N LEU A 39 20.74 16.87 -55.17
CA LEU A 39 22.09 17.46 -55.08
C LEU A 39 22.67 17.79 -56.46
N ASN A 40 22.40 16.95 -57.47
CA ASN A 40 22.86 17.17 -58.83
C ASN A 40 22.14 18.39 -59.46
N GLN A 41 20.84 18.56 -59.23
CA GLN A 41 20.08 19.73 -59.68
C GLN A 41 20.54 21.03 -58.98
N ALA A 42 20.95 20.93 -57.72
CA ALA A 42 21.50 22.06 -56.97
C ALA A 42 22.92 22.46 -57.40
N GLY A 43 23.57 21.69 -58.29
CA GLY A 43 24.96 21.92 -58.69
C GLY A 43 25.95 21.74 -57.53
N ALA A 44 25.62 20.87 -56.56
CA ALA A 44 26.34 20.75 -55.30
C ALA A 44 27.77 20.17 -55.45
N ALA A 45 28.10 19.57 -56.60
CA ALA A 45 29.41 19.00 -56.86
C ALA A 45 29.80 19.07 -58.36
N PRO A 46 31.11 19.09 -58.68
CA PRO A 46 31.59 19.34 -60.04
C PRO A 46 31.44 18.17 -61.01
N ASN A 47 31.21 16.95 -60.51
CA ASN A 47 30.96 15.78 -61.34
C ASN A 47 30.12 14.73 -60.60
N GLU A 48 29.66 13.73 -61.34
CA GLU A 48 28.79 12.65 -60.86
C GLU A 48 29.41 11.87 -59.68
N SER A 49 30.69 11.51 -59.76
CA SER A 49 31.37 10.77 -58.68
C SER A 49 31.43 11.56 -57.39
N TYR A 50 31.72 12.86 -57.46
CA TYR A 50 31.72 13.75 -56.29
C TYR A 50 30.30 13.96 -55.76
N THR A 51 29.30 14.04 -56.64
CA THR A 51 27.89 14.15 -56.25
C THR A 51 27.44 12.89 -55.49
N LEU A 52 27.89 11.71 -55.92
CA LEU A 52 27.57 10.45 -55.24
C LEU A 52 28.22 10.37 -53.86
N VAL A 53 29.48 10.82 -53.72
CA VAL A 53 30.16 10.91 -52.42
C VAL A 53 29.43 11.89 -51.50
N LEU A 54 29.06 13.07 -52.02
CA LEU A 54 28.29 14.06 -51.25
C LEU A 54 26.93 13.50 -50.82
N THR A 55 26.23 12.80 -51.72
CA THR A 55 24.96 12.12 -51.42
C THR A 55 25.13 11.13 -50.27
N ALA A 56 26.19 10.31 -50.30
CA ALA A 56 26.48 9.36 -49.24
C ALA A 56 26.78 10.05 -47.90
N LEU A 57 27.51 11.17 -47.91
CA LEU A 57 27.81 11.95 -46.71
C LEU A 57 26.55 12.57 -46.09
N VAL A 58 25.67 13.15 -46.89
CA VAL A 58 24.40 13.73 -46.41
C VAL A 58 23.51 12.65 -45.79
N ILE A 59 23.35 11.52 -46.47
CA ILE A 59 22.54 10.41 -45.94
C ILE A 59 23.14 9.86 -44.64
N ALA A 60 24.48 9.81 -44.54
CA ALA A 60 25.15 9.40 -43.32
C ALA A 60 24.89 10.40 -42.18
N ASP A 61 25.02 11.71 -42.44
CA ASP A 61 24.77 12.77 -41.48
C ASP A 61 23.35 12.69 -40.89
N ASP A 62 22.33 12.58 -41.74
CA ASP A 62 20.93 12.37 -41.34
C ASP A 62 20.76 11.17 -40.39
N MET A 63 21.48 10.07 -40.68
CA MET A 63 21.44 8.85 -39.87
C MET A 63 22.15 9.03 -38.51
N PHE A 64 23.26 9.76 -38.48
CA PHE A 64 23.99 10.06 -37.24
C PHE A 64 23.16 10.97 -36.33
N ASP A 65 22.52 11.99 -36.89
CA ASP A 65 21.61 12.88 -36.17
C ASP A 65 20.41 12.13 -35.59
N ALA A 66 19.77 11.27 -36.39
CA ALA A 66 18.65 10.45 -35.92
C ALA A 66 19.07 9.51 -34.77
N LYS A 67 20.28 8.94 -34.85
CA LYS A 67 20.84 8.11 -33.77
C LYS A 67 21.12 8.91 -32.50
N ASP A 68 21.73 10.09 -32.62
CA ASP A 68 22.03 10.95 -31.47
C ASP A 68 20.74 11.43 -30.78
N GLN A 69 19.71 11.79 -31.56
CA GLN A 69 18.40 12.14 -31.02
C GLN A 69 17.74 10.97 -30.29
N ALA A 70 17.83 9.75 -30.84
CA ALA A 70 17.31 8.55 -30.18
C ALA A 70 18.04 8.24 -28.87
N GLU A 71 19.37 8.37 -28.84
CA GLU A 71 20.15 8.20 -27.61
C GLU A 71 19.82 9.28 -26.57
N LYS A 72 19.71 10.55 -26.97
CA LYS A 72 19.28 11.64 -26.08
C LYS A 72 17.88 11.39 -25.51
N ALA A 73 16.92 10.98 -26.34
CA ALA A 73 15.57 10.65 -25.90
C ALA A 73 15.58 9.47 -24.91
N ARG A 74 16.39 8.44 -25.17
CA ARG A 74 16.56 7.29 -24.26
C ARG A 74 17.19 7.70 -22.93
N LEU A 75 18.20 8.57 -22.94
CA LEU A 75 18.81 9.11 -21.73
C LEU A 75 17.81 9.95 -20.92
N GLN A 76 17.03 10.81 -21.57
CA GLN A 76 15.99 11.61 -20.93
C GLN A 76 14.87 10.75 -20.33
N ALA A 77 14.45 9.69 -21.05
CA ALA A 77 13.48 8.72 -20.56
C ALA A 77 14.02 7.99 -19.31
N ASN A 78 15.30 7.58 -19.33
CA ASN A 78 15.94 6.95 -18.19
C ASN A 78 16.12 7.91 -16.99
N SER A 79 16.44 9.19 -17.24
CA SER A 79 16.52 10.20 -16.19
C SER A 79 15.15 10.50 -15.55
N SER A 80 14.07 10.37 -16.31
CA SER A 80 12.70 10.58 -15.82
C SER A 80 12.14 9.33 -15.12
N ALA A 81 12.48 8.15 -15.60
CA ALA A 81 12.09 6.87 -15.00
C ALA A 81 12.81 6.59 -13.67
N ASN A 82 13.95 7.23 -13.40
CA ASN A 82 14.75 7.02 -12.19
C ASN A 82 14.52 8.06 -11.09
N ARG A 83 13.45 8.87 -11.14
CA ARG A 83 12.98 9.59 -9.95
C ARG A 83 12.20 8.62 -9.07
N GLY A 84 12.93 7.75 -8.37
CA GLY A 84 12.42 7.17 -7.14
C GLY A 84 11.99 8.30 -6.17
N PRO A 85 11.08 8.01 -5.22
CA PRO A 85 10.69 9.01 -4.23
C PRO A 85 11.95 9.58 -3.57
N SER A 86 12.02 10.90 -3.53
CA SER A 86 13.11 11.61 -2.86
C SER A 86 13.24 11.15 -1.41
N PRO A 87 14.43 11.24 -0.80
CA PRO A 87 14.61 10.89 0.61
C PRO A 87 13.59 11.56 1.54
N ALA A 88 13.19 12.80 1.23
CA ALA A 88 12.16 13.53 1.97
C ALA A 88 10.75 12.91 1.82
N GLU A 89 10.39 12.43 0.64
CA GLU A 89 9.10 11.74 0.40
C GLU A 89 9.07 10.37 1.09
N ILE A 90 10.19 9.66 1.11
CA ILE A 90 10.32 8.39 1.84
C ILE A 90 10.16 8.64 3.34
N GLU A 91 10.86 9.65 3.89
CA GLU A 91 10.76 10.00 5.30
C GLU A 91 9.35 10.44 5.70
N ALA A 92 8.69 11.23 4.85
CA ALA A 92 7.30 11.64 5.07
C ALA A 92 6.34 10.45 5.11
N LYS A 93 6.50 9.47 4.21
CA LYS A 93 5.69 8.24 4.20
C LYS A 93 5.92 7.40 5.45
N ILE A 94 7.17 7.15 5.81
CA ILE A 94 7.51 6.38 7.02
C ILE A 94 6.91 7.04 8.25
N ARG A 95 7.02 8.38 8.36
CA ARG A 95 6.46 9.14 9.47
C ARG A 95 4.93 9.01 9.56
N ALA A 96 4.24 9.10 8.42
CA ALA A 96 2.78 9.01 8.36
C ALA A 96 2.26 7.59 8.71
N GLU A 97 2.92 6.54 8.20
CA GLU A 97 2.57 5.16 8.53
C GLU A 97 2.84 4.86 10.00
N LEU A 98 3.97 5.34 10.53
CA LEU A 98 4.34 5.16 11.93
C LEU A 98 3.37 5.88 12.87
N SER A 99 2.94 7.11 12.56
CA SER A 99 1.96 7.82 13.39
C SER A 99 0.61 7.10 13.42
N ALA A 100 0.13 6.64 12.26
CA ALA A 100 -1.12 5.89 12.19
C ALA A 100 -1.06 4.57 12.99
N ALA A 101 0.09 3.88 12.99
CA ALA A 101 0.30 2.68 13.79
C ALA A 101 0.23 2.98 15.30
N TYR A 102 0.86 4.08 15.75
CA TYR A 102 0.79 4.50 17.15
C TYR A 102 -0.61 4.91 17.58
N ASP A 103 -1.34 5.64 16.74
CA ASP A 103 -2.72 6.06 17.06
C ASP A 103 -3.65 4.86 17.25
N ASN A 104 -3.54 3.85 16.38
CA ASN A 104 -4.29 2.60 16.51
C ASN A 104 -3.91 1.85 17.80
N HIS A 105 -2.63 1.82 18.16
CA HIS A 105 -2.18 1.15 19.38
C HIS A 105 -2.69 1.86 20.64
N ILE A 106 -2.60 3.20 20.68
CA ILE A 106 -3.11 4.02 21.79
C ILE A 106 -4.62 3.82 21.94
N ALA A 107 -5.37 3.81 20.83
CA ALA A 107 -6.82 3.54 20.86
C ALA A 107 -7.13 2.16 21.45
N GLY A 108 -6.38 1.13 21.04
CA GLY A 108 -6.52 -0.23 21.58
C GLY A 108 -6.24 -0.30 23.09
N LEU A 109 -5.14 0.30 23.55
CA LEU A 109 -4.81 0.36 24.98
C LEU A 109 -5.88 1.11 25.78
N ASN A 110 -6.39 2.23 25.25
CA ASN A 110 -7.44 2.99 25.92
C ASN A 110 -8.75 2.20 26.04
N ALA A 111 -9.13 1.43 25.01
CA ALA A 111 -10.28 0.56 25.05
C ALA A 111 -10.13 -0.55 26.11
N GLU A 112 -8.93 -1.12 26.24
CA GLU A 112 -8.66 -2.14 27.25
C GLU A 112 -8.65 -1.57 28.67
N ILE A 113 -8.05 -0.40 28.87
CA ILE A 113 -8.12 0.33 30.16
C ILE A 113 -9.57 0.60 30.55
N ALA A 114 -10.42 1.00 29.60
CA ALA A 114 -11.84 1.24 29.85
C ALA A 114 -12.57 -0.05 30.29
N ARG A 115 -12.31 -1.17 29.61
CA ARG A 115 -12.88 -2.48 29.99
C ARG A 115 -12.45 -2.91 31.39
N LEU A 116 -11.15 -2.81 31.70
CA LEU A 116 -10.63 -3.19 33.02
C LEU A 116 -11.22 -2.33 34.13
N ARG A 117 -11.38 -1.01 33.91
CA ARG A 117 -12.03 -0.12 34.87
C ARG A 117 -13.48 -0.50 35.10
N GLN A 118 -14.24 -0.81 34.05
CA GLN A 118 -15.64 -1.24 34.17
C GLN A 118 -15.75 -2.57 34.94
N ALA A 119 -14.89 -3.54 34.63
CA ALA A 119 -14.83 -4.81 35.33
C ALA A 119 -14.53 -4.60 36.83
N ALA A 120 -13.53 -3.78 37.16
CA ALA A 120 -13.19 -3.45 38.54
C ALA A 120 -14.34 -2.74 39.28
N GLN A 121 -15.05 -1.82 38.63
CA GLN A 121 -16.20 -1.12 39.23
C GLN A 121 -17.38 -2.07 39.49
N SER A 122 -17.68 -2.97 38.55
CA SER A 122 -18.75 -3.96 38.74
C SER A 122 -18.42 -4.95 39.87
N ALA A 123 -17.16 -5.37 39.99
CA ALA A 123 -16.70 -6.20 41.09
C ALA A 123 -16.81 -5.45 42.44
N GLY A 124 -16.45 -4.17 42.47
CA GLY A 124 -16.61 -3.32 43.65
C GLY A 124 -18.08 -3.22 44.10
N ASN A 125 -18.99 -2.94 43.18
CA ASN A 125 -20.43 -2.86 43.46
C ASN A 125 -20.98 -4.18 44.02
N ASN A 126 -20.63 -5.31 43.40
CA ASN A 126 -21.05 -6.64 43.88
C ASN A 126 -20.56 -6.93 45.30
N VAL A 127 -19.32 -6.56 45.63
CA VAL A 127 -18.77 -6.75 46.98
C VAL A 127 -19.51 -5.88 48.00
N THR A 128 -19.81 -4.62 47.66
CA THR A 128 -20.58 -3.74 48.55
C THR A 128 -22.01 -4.23 48.77
N ASP A 129 -22.66 -4.75 47.72
CA ASP A 129 -24.02 -5.28 47.79
C ASP A 129 -24.08 -6.54 48.66
N LEU A 130 -23.11 -7.45 48.49
CA LEU A 130 -22.97 -8.66 49.33
C LEU A 130 -22.68 -8.31 50.80
N ALA A 131 -21.82 -7.30 51.06
CA ALA A 131 -21.52 -6.85 52.41
C ALA A 131 -22.75 -6.27 53.10
N LYS A 132 -23.56 -5.48 52.38
CA LYS A 132 -24.82 -4.93 52.89
C LYS A 132 -25.84 -6.01 53.19
N ALA A 133 -26.05 -6.95 52.26
CA ALA A 133 -26.98 -8.07 52.46
C ALA A 133 -26.58 -8.95 53.66
N ARG A 134 -25.26 -9.17 53.85
CA ARG A 134 -24.75 -9.91 55.03
C ARG A 134 -25.07 -9.18 56.33
N ALA A 135 -24.85 -7.86 56.40
CA ALA A 135 -25.14 -7.08 57.59
C ALA A 135 -26.64 -7.07 57.95
N GLU A 136 -27.51 -6.95 56.95
CA GLU A 136 -28.97 -7.03 57.12
C GLU A 136 -29.41 -8.41 57.62
N ALA A 137 -28.86 -9.49 57.06
CA ALA A 137 -29.13 -10.85 57.49
C ALA A 137 -28.67 -11.11 58.93
N GLU A 138 -27.51 -10.61 59.32
CA GLU A 138 -26.98 -10.73 60.69
C GLU A 138 -27.85 -9.97 61.70
N ALA A 139 -28.29 -8.75 61.35
CA ALA A 139 -29.23 -7.99 62.17
C ALA A 139 -30.58 -8.70 62.32
N ALA A 140 -31.09 -9.31 61.24
CA ALA A 140 -32.34 -10.07 61.28
C ALA A 140 -32.23 -11.35 62.12
N LEU A 141 -31.08 -12.04 62.06
CA LEU A 141 -30.82 -13.21 62.90
C LEU A 141 -30.82 -12.82 64.38
N LYS A 142 -30.09 -11.75 64.73
CA LYS A 142 -30.02 -11.23 66.10
C LYS A 142 -31.40 -10.81 66.63
N ALA A 143 -32.23 -10.21 65.78
CA ALA A 143 -33.61 -9.86 66.12
C ALA A 143 -34.48 -11.11 66.36
N ARG A 144 -34.35 -12.14 65.53
CA ARG A 144 -35.04 -13.42 65.73
C ARG A 144 -34.59 -14.14 66.98
N GLU A 145 -33.30 -14.17 67.28
CA GLU A 145 -32.76 -14.73 68.53
C GLU A 145 -33.35 -14.03 69.75
N ALA A 146 -33.44 -12.69 69.73
CA ALA A 146 -34.08 -11.93 70.80
C ALA A 146 -35.57 -12.23 70.96
N GLU A 147 -36.31 -12.41 69.86
CA GLU A 147 -37.73 -12.84 69.92
C GLU A 147 -37.88 -14.28 70.45
N ILE A 148 -37.01 -15.21 70.02
CA ILE A 148 -37.01 -16.58 70.54
C ILE A 148 -36.75 -16.58 72.05
N ALA A 149 -35.79 -15.78 72.53
CA ALA A 149 -35.50 -15.65 73.95
C ALA A 149 -36.74 -15.20 74.74
N LYS A 150 -37.45 -14.16 74.28
CA LYS A 150 -38.71 -13.72 74.91
C LYS A 150 -39.77 -14.82 74.95
N VAL A 151 -39.92 -15.58 73.87
CA VAL A 151 -40.89 -16.69 73.79
C VAL A 151 -40.53 -17.80 74.78
N VAL A 152 -39.24 -18.15 74.87
CA VAL A 152 -38.74 -19.15 75.81
C VAL A 152 -38.96 -18.72 77.26
N ASP A 153 -38.67 -17.47 77.60
CA ASP A 153 -38.92 -16.91 78.93
C ASP A 153 -40.40 -16.97 79.28
N ALA A 154 -41.28 -16.53 78.37
CA ALA A 154 -42.74 -16.58 78.55
C ALA A 154 -43.27 -18.02 78.68
N MET A 155 -42.73 -18.98 77.94
CA MET A 155 -43.09 -20.40 78.09
C MET A 155 -42.64 -20.95 79.45
N THR A 156 -41.44 -20.59 79.89
CA THR A 156 -40.88 -21.01 81.19
C THR A 156 -41.76 -20.52 82.34
N GLU A 157 -42.17 -19.25 82.33
CA GLU A 157 -43.10 -18.70 83.32
C GLU A 157 -44.45 -19.44 83.33
N ARG A 158 -44.99 -19.78 82.16
CA ARG A 158 -46.27 -20.53 82.05
C ARG A 158 -46.15 -21.95 82.62
N VAL A 159 -45.03 -22.62 82.35
CA VAL A 159 -44.76 -23.97 82.89
C VAL A 159 -44.62 -23.92 84.40
N GLU A 160 -43.83 -22.99 84.95
CA GLU A 160 -43.71 -22.81 86.40
C GLU A 160 -45.04 -22.53 87.08
N ALA A 161 -45.87 -21.66 86.49
CA ALA A 161 -47.21 -21.36 86.98
C ALA A 161 -48.12 -22.61 86.98
N ALA A 162 -48.05 -23.44 85.93
CA ALA A 162 -48.81 -24.69 85.84
C ALA A 162 -48.35 -25.73 86.88
N VAL A 163 -47.04 -25.91 87.06
CA VAL A 163 -46.46 -26.79 88.08
C VAL A 163 -46.88 -26.35 89.49
N LYS A 164 -46.88 -25.04 89.76
CA LYS A 164 -47.32 -24.48 91.05
C LYS A 164 -48.81 -24.73 91.32
N LYS A 165 -49.65 -24.72 90.29
CA LYS A 165 -51.09 -25.08 90.40
C LYS A 165 -51.27 -26.57 90.71
N LEU A 166 -50.53 -27.45 90.03
CA LEU A 166 -50.60 -28.91 90.26
C LEU A 166 -50.15 -29.32 91.67
N LYS A 167 -49.13 -28.67 92.25
CA LYS A 167 -48.68 -28.96 93.63
C LYS A 167 -49.66 -28.51 94.73
N ARG A 168 -50.68 -27.71 94.39
CA ARG A 168 -51.68 -27.18 95.33
C ARG A 168 -53.04 -27.90 95.26
N ALA A 169 -53.20 -28.80 94.29
CA ALA A 169 -54.34 -29.71 94.15
C ALA A 169 -54.03 -31.04 94.83
#